data_AF-A0A533RTV9-F1
#
_entry.id   AF-A0A533RTV9-F1
#
_cell.length_a   1.000
_cell.length_b   1.000
_cell.length_c   1.000
_cell.angle_alpha   90.00
_cell.angle_beta   90.00
_cell.angle_gamma   90.00
#
_symmetry.space_group_name_H-M   'P 1'
#
loop_
_entity.id
_entity.type
_entity.pdbx_description
1 polymer ?
#
loop_
_entity_poly.entity_id
_entity_poly.type
_entity_poly.pdbx_seq_one_letter_code
_entity_poly.pdbx_strand_id
1 'polypeptide(L)' 'MNWDLPKKPAELSERRLIDAILTGQYPIDSNLPAERELSVILGVTRPTLRE' A
#
# COMPACT_ATOMS: atom_id res chain seq x y z
N MET A 1 -7.66 27.91 -8.10
CA MET A 1 -6.76 27.32 -7.09
C MET A 1 -7.24 25.91 -6.83
N ASN A 2 -6.52 24.88 -7.31
CA ASN A 2 -6.91 23.49 -7.09
C ASN A 2 -6.20 23.00 -5.82
N TRP A 3 -6.85 23.16 -4.67
CA TRP A 3 -6.37 22.59 -3.41
C TRP A 3 -6.57 21.08 -3.46
N ASP A 4 -5.53 20.34 -3.85
CA ASP A 4 -5.54 18.87 -3.83
C ASP A 4 -5.48 18.43 -2.36
N LEU A 5 -6.53 17.76 -1.88
CA LEU A 5 -6.53 17.26 -0.52
C LEU A 5 -5.38 16.27 -0.35
N PRO A 6 -4.58 16.36 0.74
CA PRO A 6 -3.58 15.35 1.02
C PRO A 6 -4.28 13.99 1.16
N LYS A 7 -3.84 13.04 0.32
CA LYS A 7 -4.37 11.68 0.30
C LYS A 7 -4.25 11.05 1.67
N LYS A 8 -5.27 10.30 2.08
CA LYS A 8 -5.19 9.56 3.35
C LYS A 8 -4.04 8.54 3.27
N PRO A 9 -3.40 8.22 4.40
CA PRO A 9 -2.31 7.25 4.40
C PRO A 9 -2.77 5.86 3.94
N ALA A 10 -4.05 5.51 4.13
CA ALA A 10 -4.66 4.30 3.55
C ALA A 10 -4.64 4.33 2.01
N GLU A 11 -5.12 5.42 1.39
CA GLU A 11 -5.10 5.57 -0.08
C GLU A 11 -3.68 5.58 -0.67
N LEU A 12 -2.70 6.11 0.08
CA LEU A 12 -1.30 6.06 -0.33
C LEU A 12 -0.78 4.62 -0.30
N SER A 13 -1.17 3.84 0.72
CA SER A 13 -0.79 2.43 0.88
C SER A 13 -1.39 1.58 -0.23
N GLU A 14 -2.67 1.78 -0.53
CA GLU A 14 -3.38 1.13 -1.63
C GLU A 14 -2.67 1.38 -2.97
N ARG A 15 -2.39 2.65 -3.30
CA ARG A 15 -1.67 3.01 -4.52
C ARG A 15 -0.30 2.36 -4.62
N ARG A 16 0.46 2.33 -3.52
CA ARG A 16 1.77 1.67 -3.48
C ARG A 16 1.67 0.16 -3.66
N LEU A 17 0.65 -0.47 -3.08
CA LEU A 17 0.43 -1.91 -3.23
C LEU A 17 0.06 -2.25 -4.69
N ILE A 18 -0.83 -1.47 -5.30
CA ILE A 18 -1.20 -1.62 -6.71
C ILE A 18 0.03 -1.47 -7.60
N ASP A 19 0.82 -0.42 -7.39
CA ASP A 19 2.05 -0.18 -8.15
C ASP A 19 3.06 -1.34 -7.99
N ALA A 20 3.21 -1.86 -6.77
CA ALA A 20 4.05 -3.02 -6.50
C ALA A 20 3.56 -4.31 -7.21
N ILE A 21 2.24 -4.50 -7.35
CA ILE A 21 1.69 -5.61 -8.12
C ILE A 21 1.96 -5.41 -9.62
N LEU A 22 1.71 -4.20 -10.14
CA LEU A 22 1.89 -3.88 -11.56
C LEU A 22 3.36 -3.92 -12.01
N THR A 23 4.28 -3.56 -11.12
CA THR A 23 5.74 -3.64 -11.35
C THR A 23 6.29 -5.06 -11.19
N GLY A 24 5.47 -6.01 -10.72
CA GLY A 24 5.87 -7.40 -10.51
C GLY A 24 6.65 -7.65 -9.21
N GLN A 25 6.75 -6.66 -8.32
CA GLN A 25 7.28 -6.83 -6.96
C GLN A 25 6.44 -7.86 -6.18
N TYR A 26 5.12 -7.85 -6.39
CA TYR A 26 4.18 -8.86 -5.91
C TYR A 26 3.52 -9.53 -7.12
N PRO A 27 4.00 -10.72 -7.54
CA PRO A 27 3.45 -11.41 -8.68
C PRO A 27 1.96 -11.72 -8.49
N ILE A 28 1.23 -11.72 -9.60
CA ILE A 28 -0.15 -12.22 -9.64
C ILE A 28 -0.14 -13.71 -9.24
N ASP A 29 -1.15 -14.15 -8.50
CA ASP A 29 -1.27 -15.50 -7.90
C ASP A 29 -0.19 -15.86 -6.86
N SER A 30 0.66 -14.92 -6.45
CA SER A 30 1.59 -15.11 -5.35
C SER A 30 1.01 -14.61 -4.02
N ASN A 31 1.44 -15.24 -2.91
CA ASN A 31 1.08 -14.77 -1.58
C ASN A 31 1.79 -13.45 -1.27
N LEU A 32 1.03 -12.45 -0.83
CA LEU A 32 1.59 -11.24 -0.23
C LEU A 32 2.36 -11.58 1.05
N PRO A 33 3.39 -10.79 1.39
CA PRO A 33 4.08 -10.92 2.67
C PRO A 33 3.12 -10.69 3.84
N ALA A 34 3.48 -11.19 5.02
CA ALA A 34 2.67 -11.04 6.22
C ALA A 34 2.34 -9.57 6.49
N GLU A 35 1.14 -9.27 7.00
CA GLU A 35 0.66 -7.89 7.26
C GLU A 35 1.70 -7.04 8.00
N ARG A 36 2.37 -7.62 9.00
CA ARG A 36 3.44 -6.96 9.74
C ARG A 36 4.57 -6.52 8.82
N GLU A 37 5.09 -7.41 7.99
CA GLU A 37 6.17 -7.08 7.05
C GLU A 37 5.70 -6.10 5.98
N LEU A 38 4.49 -6.31 5.44
CA LEU A 38 3.91 -5.42 4.44
C LEU A 38 3.73 -3.99 4.98
N SER A 39 3.29 -3.84 6.24
CA SER A 39 3.16 -2.52 6.88
C SER A 39 4.50 -1.81 7.04
N VAL A 40 5.59 -2.55 7.33
CA VAL A 40 6.95 -2.00 7.42
C VAL A 40 7.47 -1.61 6.04
N ILE A 41 7.27 -2.44 5.02
CA ILE A 41 7.69 -2.17 3.63
C ILE A 41 6.98 -0.93 3.08
N LEU A 42 5.66 -0.83 3.31
CA LEU A 42 4.86 0.30 2.84
C LEU A 42 5.05 1.57 3.69
N GLY A 43 5.63 1.44 4.89
CA GLY A 43 5.89 2.54 5.81
C GLY A 43 4.63 3.06 6.50
N VAL A 44 3.65 2.19 6.73
CA VAL A 44 2.36 2.54 7.33
C VAL A 44 2.06 1.69 8.56
N THR A 45 1.08 2.12 9.35
CA THR A 45 0.67 1.34 10.52
C THR A 45 -0.25 0.20 10.12
N ARG A 46 -0.22 -0.90 10.88
CA ARG A 46 -1.11 -2.07 10.69
C ARG A 46 -2.59 -1.72 10.54
N PRO A 47 -3.21 -0.87 11.39
CA PRO A 47 -4.61 -0.51 11.20
C PRO A 47 -4.85 0.21 9.86
N THR A 48 -3.94 1.09 9.44
CA THR A 48 -4.03 1.79 8.14
C THR A 48 -3.95 0.86 6.93
N LEU A 49 -3.23 -0.26 7.05
CA LEU A 49 -3.13 -1.26 5.99
C LEU A 49 -4.40 -2.13 5.86
N ARG A 50 -5.22 -2.20 6.93
CA ARG A 50 -6.47 -2.99 6.97
C ARG A 50 -7.72 -2.21 6.58
N GLU A 51 -7.64 -0.88 6.52
CA GLU A 51 -8.73 -0.01 6.08
C GLU A 51 -9.00 -0.18 4.58
#